data_AF-A0A6G0ZQ48-F1
#
_entry.id   AF-A0A6G0ZQ48-F1
#
_cell.length_a   1.000
_cell.length_b   1.000
_cell.length_c   1.000
_cell.angle_alpha   90.00
_cell.angle_beta   90.00
_cell.angle_gamma   90.00
#
_symmetry.space_group_name_H-M   'P 1'
#
loop_
_entity.id
_entity.type
_entity.pdbx_description
1 polymer ?
#
loop_
_entity_poly.entity_id
_entity_poly.type
_entity_poly.pdbx_seq_one_letter_code
_entity_poly.pdbx_strand_id
1 'polypeptide(L)'
;SLNFHEVKIKIKHIISSIEQQRESGFDDLWLEISTMARELNIQEPSDQRPNKKPKRFSKQDSYPSALSVNDKFKRIYYEIIDVTVSALNGRFQQNVMDHLCSLEQFVIGKDRHITDVIEFYGSDFNRDKLILHRDMFLNIAKSREASIKSLQDVVNLMKSENVCVMLSEFSKLLQIALTILISSCTAEKSFSALRRLKTFLRSTMTQNRLNDIAILHVHRNEDVDIEKVANTFINKAKVRQNTFEL
;
A
#
# COMPACT_ATOMS: atom_id res chain seq x y z
N SER A 1 -17.41 0.92 6.48
CA SER A 1 -17.96 0.04 5.43
C SER A 1 -16.83 -0.41 4.52
N LEU A 2 -16.80 -1.68 4.14
CA LEU A 2 -15.84 -2.23 3.19
C LEU A 2 -16.52 -2.16 1.82
N ASN A 3 -16.24 -1.10 1.06
CA ASN A 3 -16.87 -0.86 -0.23
C ASN A 3 -15.80 -0.45 -1.25
N PHE A 4 -15.47 -1.35 -2.18
CA PHE A 4 -14.37 -1.13 -3.12
C PHE A 4 -14.75 -0.09 -4.17
N HIS A 5 -16.03 -0.05 -4.57
CA HIS A 5 -16.52 0.95 -5.51
C HIS A 5 -16.37 2.38 -4.96
N GLU A 6 -16.77 2.60 -3.71
CA GLU A 6 -16.62 3.89 -3.02
C GLU A 6 -15.14 4.28 -2.88
N VAL A 7 -14.29 3.32 -2.50
CA VAL A 7 -12.84 3.53 -2.38
C VAL A 7 -12.22 3.91 -3.73
N LYS A 8 -12.61 3.23 -4.82
CA LYS A 8 -12.15 3.56 -6.17
C LYS A 8 -12.51 4.99 -6.58
N ILE A 9 -13.74 5.43 -6.30
CA ILE A 9 -14.19 6.79 -6.57
C ILE A 9 -13.37 7.81 -5.76
N LYS A 10 -13.18 7.57 -4.46
CA LYS A 10 -12.38 8.45 -3.59
C LYS A 10 -10.94 8.58 -4.08
N ILE A 11 -10.30 7.47 -4.45
CA ILE A 11 -8.92 7.47 -4.96
C ILE A 11 -8.83 8.29 -6.25
N LYS A 12 -9.77 8.11 -7.19
CA LYS A 12 -9.80 8.91 -8.43
C LYS A 12 -9.94 10.41 -8.15
N HIS A 13 -10.84 10.80 -7.22
CA HIS A 13 -10.99 12.19 -6.84
C HIS A 13 -9.71 12.76 -6.21
N ILE A 14 -9.05 11.99 -5.34
CA ILE A 14 -7.78 12.41 -4.72
C ILE A 14 -6.71 12.62 -5.80
N ILE A 15 -6.55 11.68 -6.73
CA ILE A 15 -5.57 11.81 -7.81
C ILE A 15 -5.87 13.05 -8.67
N SER A 16 -7.12 13.23 -9.10
CA SER A 16 -7.50 14.42 -9.88
C SER A 16 -7.28 15.74 -9.13
N SER A 17 -7.49 15.73 -7.80
CA SER A 17 -7.26 16.91 -6.97
C SER A 17 -5.77 17.24 -6.85
N ILE A 18 -4.91 16.23 -6.72
CA ILE A 18 -3.45 16.40 -6.69
C ILE A 18 -2.93 16.87 -8.05
N GLU A 19 -3.47 16.33 -9.15
CA GLU A 19 -3.14 16.79 -10.51
C GLU A 19 -3.54 18.26 -10.71
N GLN A 20 -4.71 18.68 -10.22
CA GLN A 20 -5.11 20.09 -10.23
C GLN A 20 -4.17 20.98 -9.41
N GLN A 21 -3.71 20.51 -8.24
CA GLN A 21 -2.71 21.25 -7.45
C GLN A 21 -1.40 21.47 -8.21
N ARG A 22 -1.03 20.56 -9.12
CA ARG A 22 0.13 20.76 -9.99
C ARG A 22 0.00 22.01 -10.86
N GLU A 23 -1.20 22.31 -11.35
CA GLU A 23 -1.41 23.41 -12.29
C GLU A 23 -1.56 24.76 -11.58
N SER A 24 -2.35 24.82 -10.50
CA SER A 24 -2.68 26.09 -9.83
C SER A 24 -2.17 26.21 -8.39
N GLY A 25 -1.83 25.10 -7.74
CA GLY A 25 -1.58 25.07 -6.29
C GLY A 25 -0.24 25.66 -5.86
N PHE A 26 0.74 25.77 -6.76
CA PHE A 26 2.05 26.32 -6.40
C PHE A 26 1.98 27.81 -6.06
N ASP A 27 1.27 28.59 -6.87
CA ASP A 27 1.24 30.05 -6.70
C ASP A 27 0.48 30.44 -5.41
N ASP A 28 -0.60 29.70 -5.09
CA ASP A 28 -1.36 29.85 -3.85
C ASP A 28 -0.51 29.49 -2.62
N LEU A 29 0.18 28.35 -2.67
CA LEU A 29 1.07 27.90 -1.59
C LEU A 29 2.24 28.86 -1.40
N TRP A 30 2.80 29.37 -2.50
CA TRP A 30 3.89 30.34 -2.45
C TRP A 30 3.43 31.65 -1.81
N LEU A 31 2.20 32.10 -2.10
CA LEU A 31 1.60 33.27 -1.48
C LEU A 31 1.41 33.09 0.02
N GLU A 32 0.84 31.95 0.45
CA GLU A 32 0.61 31.62 1.86
C GLU A 32 1.92 31.57 2.66
N ILE A 33 2.94 30.91 2.12
CA ILE A 33 4.27 30.85 2.75
C ILE A 33 4.89 32.23 2.82
N SER A 34 4.77 33.03 1.75
CA SER A 34 5.31 34.40 1.73
C SER A 34 4.62 35.30 2.76
N THR A 35 3.31 35.15 2.96
CA THR A 35 2.58 35.88 4.02
C THR A 35 3.04 35.46 5.42
N MET A 36 3.15 34.16 5.68
CA MET A 36 3.58 33.63 6.97
C MET A 36 5.03 33.99 7.29
N ALA A 37 5.92 34.00 6.28
CA ALA A 37 7.31 34.40 6.45
C ALA A 37 7.44 35.88 6.83
N ARG A 38 6.60 36.76 6.28
CA ARG A 38 6.53 38.18 6.67
C ARG A 38 6.05 38.36 8.10
N GLU A 39 5.04 37.61 8.52
CA GLU A 39 4.54 37.64 9.91
C GLU A 39 5.62 37.22 10.92
N LEU A 40 6.44 36.22 10.56
CA LEU A 40 7.49 35.67 11.41
C LEU A 40 8.85 36.39 11.28
N ASN A 41 8.95 37.45 10.47
CA ASN A 41 10.19 38.17 10.16
C ASN A 41 11.34 37.26 9.66
N ILE A 42 11.00 36.21 8.90
CA ILE A 42 11.99 35.28 8.33
C ILE A 42 12.48 35.85 6.99
N GLN A 43 13.80 35.91 6.81
CA GLN A 43 14.40 36.34 5.54
C GLN A 43 14.15 35.29 4.44
N GLU A 44 13.82 35.76 3.24
CA GLU A 44 13.66 34.88 2.08
C GLU A 44 14.96 34.12 1.76
N PRO A 45 14.87 32.88 1.24
CA PRO A 45 16.05 32.10 0.88
C PRO A 45 16.91 32.84 -0.14
N SER A 46 18.15 33.16 0.23
CA SER A 46 19.10 33.84 -0.65
C SER A 46 19.60 32.92 -1.76
N ASP A 47 19.83 33.46 -2.95
CA ASP A 47 20.44 32.72 -4.05
C ASP A 47 21.79 32.12 -3.64
N GLN A 48 21.98 30.83 -3.94
CA GLN A 48 23.31 30.23 -3.86
C GLN A 48 24.27 31.03 -4.74
N ARG A 49 25.47 31.29 -4.20
CA ARG A 49 26.54 32.04 -4.86
C ARG A 49 26.66 31.58 -6.33
N PRO A 50 26.55 32.47 -7.32
CA PRO A 50 26.55 32.07 -8.72
C PRO A 50 27.86 31.33 -9.03
N ASN A 51 27.75 30.15 -9.64
CA ASN A 51 28.90 29.38 -10.08
C ASN A 51 29.72 30.24 -11.06
N LYS A 52 30.95 30.61 -10.67
CA LYS A 52 31.86 31.36 -11.56
C LYS A 52 32.21 30.49 -12.76
N LYS A 53 31.98 31.02 -13.96
CA LYS A 53 32.36 30.36 -15.22
C LYS A 53 33.87 30.03 -15.22
N PRO A 54 34.28 28.83 -15.65
CA PRO A 54 35.66 28.57 -16.01
C PRO A 54 36.07 29.51 -17.15
N LYS A 55 37.23 30.16 -17.04
CA LYS A 55 37.71 31.19 -17.98
C LYS A 55 37.72 30.79 -19.47
N ARG A 56 37.66 29.49 -19.77
CA ARG A 56 37.71 28.95 -21.15
C ARG A 56 36.43 29.15 -21.96
N PHE A 57 35.29 29.44 -21.33
CA PHE A 57 33.97 29.50 -21.98
C PHE A 57 33.33 30.90 -21.99
N SER A 58 34.11 31.98 -21.88
CA SER A 58 33.57 33.34 -21.72
C SER A 58 33.10 34.04 -23.00
N LYS A 59 33.16 33.40 -24.17
CA LYS A 59 32.97 34.06 -25.49
C LYS A 59 31.64 33.80 -26.21
N GLN A 60 30.71 33.02 -25.64
CA GLN A 60 29.37 32.84 -26.22
C GLN A 60 28.31 33.55 -25.38
N ASP A 61 27.50 34.35 -26.08
CA ASP A 61 26.39 35.14 -25.56
C ASP A 61 25.29 34.26 -24.97
N SER A 62 24.74 34.72 -23.84
CA SER A 62 23.54 34.22 -23.14
C SER A 62 23.43 32.71 -22.90
N TYR A 63 23.85 32.27 -21.70
CA TYR A 63 23.22 31.09 -21.09
C TYR A 63 21.83 31.49 -20.58
N PRO A 64 20.85 30.55 -20.50
CA PRO A 64 19.59 30.80 -19.82
C PRO A 64 19.88 31.35 -18.42
N SER A 65 19.20 32.43 -18.04
CA SER A 65 19.34 33.06 -16.73
C SER A 65 19.32 31.99 -15.64
N ALA A 66 20.15 32.14 -14.60
CA ALA A 66 20.09 31.25 -13.45
C ALA A 66 18.62 31.21 -12.97
N LEU A 67 18.06 30.00 -12.87
CA LEU A 67 16.67 29.79 -12.40
C LEU A 67 16.44 30.62 -11.13
N SER A 68 15.35 31.39 -11.10
CA SER A 68 14.97 32.15 -9.92
C SER A 68 14.82 31.20 -8.73
N VAL A 69 15.04 31.70 -7.51
CA VAL A 69 14.75 30.95 -6.27
C VAL A 69 13.34 30.34 -6.34
N ASN A 70 12.38 31.10 -6.87
CA ASN A 70 11.00 30.65 -7.07
C ASN A 70 10.92 29.45 -8.05
N ASP A 71 11.60 29.52 -9.20
CA ASP A 71 11.60 28.42 -10.19
C ASP A 71 12.23 27.13 -9.65
N LYS A 72 13.22 27.24 -8.76
CA LYS A 72 13.84 26.09 -8.09
C LYS A 72 12.84 25.40 -7.16
N PHE A 73 12.11 26.16 -6.34
CA PHE A 73 11.08 25.61 -5.46
C PHE A 73 9.89 25.08 -6.25
N LYS A 74 9.50 25.74 -7.34
CA LYS A 74 8.48 25.27 -8.28
C LYS A 74 8.84 23.92 -8.88
N ARG A 75 10.11 23.72 -9.25
CA ARG A 75 10.62 22.42 -9.70
C ARG A 75 10.50 21.34 -8.62
N ILE A 76 10.90 21.63 -7.38
CA ILE A 76 10.79 20.67 -6.27
C ILE A 76 9.32 20.32 -5.99
N TYR A 77 8.44 21.31 -6.01
CA TYR A 77 7.00 21.12 -5.84
C TYR A 77 6.42 20.18 -6.89
N TYR A 78 6.72 20.41 -8.17
CA TYR A 78 6.29 19.52 -9.26
C TYR A 78 6.89 18.12 -9.14
N GLU A 79 8.15 17.98 -8.73
CA GLU A 79 8.76 16.68 -8.51
C GLU A 79 8.03 15.90 -7.40
N ILE A 80 7.66 16.56 -6.30
CA ILE A 80 6.90 15.95 -5.21
C ILE A 80 5.52 15.51 -5.71
N ILE A 81 4.80 16.36 -6.44
CA ILE A 81 3.49 16.01 -6.99
C ILE A 81 3.60 14.85 -7.98
N ASP A 82 4.55 14.91 -8.92
CA ASP A 82 4.72 13.87 -9.93
C ASP A 82 5.09 12.52 -9.31
N VAL A 83 5.97 12.52 -8.29
CA VAL A 83 6.31 11.30 -7.53
C VAL A 83 5.11 10.78 -6.75
N THR A 84 4.32 11.64 -6.10
CA THR A 84 3.14 11.20 -5.34
C THR A 84 2.06 10.64 -6.26
N VAL A 85 1.76 11.29 -7.39
CA VAL A 85 0.81 10.79 -8.40
C VAL A 85 1.29 9.47 -8.99
N SER A 86 2.57 9.37 -9.34
CA SER A 86 3.17 8.13 -9.85
C SER A 86 3.08 6.99 -8.82
N ALA A 87 3.39 7.26 -7.56
CA ALA A 87 3.29 6.29 -6.47
C ALA A 87 1.84 5.85 -6.23
N LEU A 88 0.87 6.77 -6.28
CA LEU A 88 -0.55 6.45 -6.13
C LEU A 88 -1.06 5.60 -7.30
N ASN A 89 -0.73 5.96 -8.54
CA ASN A 89 -1.08 5.19 -9.73
C ASN A 89 -0.42 3.80 -9.75
N GLY A 90 0.83 3.71 -9.26
CA GLY A 90 1.53 2.44 -9.09
C GLY A 90 0.89 1.55 -8.01
N ARG A 91 0.44 2.14 -6.89
CA ARG A 91 -0.20 1.42 -5.77
C ARG A 91 -1.62 0.98 -6.09
N PHE A 92 -2.42 1.83 -6.76
CA PHE A 92 -3.83 1.60 -7.07
C PHE A 92 -4.04 1.40 -8.56
N GLN A 93 -3.49 0.30 -9.08
CA GLN A 93 -3.66 -0.04 -10.49
C GLN A 93 -5.14 -0.22 -10.83
N GLN A 94 -5.57 0.44 -11.89
CA GLN A 94 -6.99 0.43 -12.32
C GLN A 94 -7.49 -0.99 -12.54
N ASN A 95 -6.71 -1.85 -13.20
CA ASN A 95 -7.09 -3.24 -13.50
C ASN A 95 -7.40 -4.04 -12.22
N VAL A 96 -6.61 -3.84 -11.17
CA VAL A 96 -6.79 -4.50 -9.88
C VAL A 96 -8.04 -3.96 -9.18
N MET A 97 -8.23 -2.64 -9.20
CA MET A 97 -9.42 -2.01 -8.62
C MET A 97 -10.71 -2.41 -9.35
N ASP A 98 -10.65 -2.58 -10.68
CA ASP A 98 -11.76 -3.04 -11.51
C ASP A 98 -12.13 -4.50 -11.17
N HIS A 99 -11.12 -5.37 -11.03
CA HIS A 99 -11.31 -6.74 -10.58
C HIS A 99 -11.90 -6.84 -9.16
N LEU A 100 -11.46 -5.97 -8.24
CA LEU A 100 -12.04 -5.94 -6.88
C LEU A 100 -13.49 -5.42 -6.89
N CYS A 101 -13.81 -4.47 -7.77
CA CYS A 101 -15.19 -4.00 -7.94
C CYS A 101 -16.09 -5.08 -8.55
N SER A 102 -15.62 -5.85 -9.53
CA SER A 102 -16.40 -6.94 -10.11
C SER A 102 -16.63 -8.06 -9.11
N LEU A 103 -15.61 -8.40 -8.30
CA LEU A 103 -15.74 -9.35 -7.19
C LEU A 103 -16.80 -8.88 -6.17
N GLU A 104 -16.76 -7.61 -5.77
CA GLU A 104 -17.77 -7.02 -4.88
C GLU A 104 -19.19 -7.12 -5.45
N GLN A 105 -19.37 -6.78 -6.74
CA GLN A 105 -20.67 -6.85 -7.40
C GLN A 105 -21.21 -8.28 -7.48
N PHE A 106 -20.33 -9.25 -7.72
CA PHE A 106 -20.68 -10.67 -7.73
C PHE A 106 -21.15 -11.14 -6.34
N VAL A 107 -20.42 -10.76 -5.29
CA VAL A 107 -20.69 -11.17 -3.90
C VAL A 107 -21.96 -10.51 -3.34
N ILE A 108 -22.21 -9.23 -3.65
CA ILE A 108 -23.42 -8.51 -3.20
C ILE A 108 -24.67 -9.00 -3.93
N GLY A 109 -24.51 -9.58 -5.11
CA GLY A 109 -25.61 -10.14 -5.87
C GLY A 109 -26.09 -9.29 -7.05
N LYS A 110 -25.39 -8.19 -7.38
CA LYS A 110 -25.76 -7.25 -8.45
C LYS A 110 -25.41 -7.77 -9.84
N ASP A 111 -24.29 -8.48 -9.95
CA ASP A 111 -23.85 -9.12 -11.19
C ASP A 111 -23.74 -10.64 -11.00
N ARG A 112 -23.99 -11.39 -12.06
CA ARG A 112 -23.85 -12.84 -12.15
C ARG A 112 -22.62 -13.24 -12.99
N HIS A 113 -22.08 -12.34 -13.80
CA HIS A 113 -20.93 -12.62 -14.63
C HIS A 113 -19.66 -12.67 -13.78
N ILE A 114 -19.00 -13.83 -13.81
CA ILE A 114 -17.78 -14.12 -13.05
C ILE A 114 -16.62 -14.49 -13.98
N THR A 115 -16.74 -14.17 -15.29
CA THR A 115 -15.75 -14.51 -16.32
C THR A 115 -14.36 -14.06 -15.93
N ASP A 116 -14.23 -12.82 -15.48
CA ASP A 116 -12.94 -12.18 -15.18
C ASP A 116 -12.29 -12.77 -13.92
N VAL A 117 -13.11 -13.18 -12.96
CA VAL A 117 -12.64 -13.82 -11.72
C VAL A 117 -12.16 -15.24 -12.02
N ILE A 118 -12.89 -16.00 -12.83
CA ILE A 118 -12.51 -17.37 -13.19
C ILE A 118 -11.30 -17.38 -14.12
N GLU A 119 -11.18 -16.41 -15.03
CA GLU A 119 -9.99 -16.26 -15.86
C GLU A 119 -8.76 -15.95 -15.00
N PHE A 120 -8.91 -15.08 -13.98
CA PHE A 120 -7.81 -14.70 -13.10
C PHE A 120 -7.37 -15.82 -12.14
N TYR A 121 -8.32 -16.50 -11.48
CA TYR A 121 -8.02 -17.57 -10.50
C TYR A 121 -7.95 -18.97 -11.12
N GLY A 122 -8.27 -19.13 -12.40
CA GLY A 122 -8.12 -20.37 -13.15
C GLY A 122 -8.81 -21.57 -12.49
N SER A 123 -8.01 -22.60 -12.16
CA SER A 123 -8.47 -23.86 -11.57
C SER A 123 -8.78 -23.79 -10.07
N ASP A 124 -8.54 -22.66 -9.40
CA ASP A 124 -8.75 -22.54 -7.95
C ASP A 124 -10.25 -22.59 -7.57
N PHE A 125 -11.13 -22.33 -8.54
CA PHE A 125 -12.57 -22.31 -8.36
C PHE A 125 -13.29 -23.23 -9.36
N ASN A 126 -14.30 -23.94 -8.85
CA ASN A 126 -15.29 -24.58 -9.70
C ASN A 126 -16.40 -23.56 -10.03
N ARG A 127 -16.50 -23.15 -11.30
CA ARG A 127 -17.45 -22.16 -11.82
C ARG A 127 -18.88 -22.41 -11.34
N ASP A 128 -19.39 -23.60 -11.62
CA ASP A 128 -20.80 -23.93 -11.42
C ASP A 128 -21.13 -23.99 -9.93
N LYS A 129 -20.23 -24.58 -9.15
CA LYS A 129 -20.35 -24.67 -7.69
C LYS A 129 -20.30 -23.29 -7.03
N LEU A 130 -19.44 -22.39 -7.51
CA LEU A 130 -19.33 -21.03 -6.99
C LEU A 130 -20.59 -20.21 -7.25
N ILE A 131 -21.15 -20.29 -8.47
CA ILE A 131 -22.42 -19.62 -8.81
C ILE A 131 -23.56 -20.16 -7.95
N LEU A 132 -23.65 -21.49 -7.82
CA LEU A 132 -24.67 -22.13 -6.98
C LEU A 132 -24.54 -21.71 -5.52
N HIS A 133 -23.32 -21.73 -4.97
CA HIS A 133 -23.07 -21.33 -3.58
C HIS A 133 -23.46 -19.88 -3.32
N ARG A 134 -23.15 -18.98 -4.26
CA ARG A 134 -23.55 -17.57 -4.20
C ARG A 134 -25.06 -17.41 -4.28
N ASP A 135 -25.74 -18.09 -5.21
CA ASP A 135 -27.18 -18.00 -5.36
C ASP A 135 -27.91 -18.54 -4.10
N MET A 136 -27.40 -19.61 -3.50
CA MET A 136 -27.88 -20.15 -2.23
C MET A 136 -27.70 -19.16 -1.08
N PHE A 137 -26.53 -18.51 -0.96
CA PHE A 137 -26.30 -17.46 0.03
C PHE A 137 -27.29 -16.30 -0.10
N LEU A 138 -27.52 -15.81 -1.32
CA LEU A 138 -28.46 -14.71 -1.55
C LEU A 138 -29.91 -15.10 -1.23
N ASN A 139 -30.30 -16.34 -1.49
CA ASN A 139 -31.61 -16.85 -1.09
C ASN A 139 -31.76 -16.93 0.43
N ILE A 140 -30.72 -17.36 1.15
CA ILE A 140 -30.69 -17.34 2.62
C ILE A 140 -30.83 -15.90 3.13
N ALA A 141 -30.08 -14.96 2.55
CA ALA A 141 -30.16 -13.55 2.94
C ALA A 141 -31.56 -12.96 2.70
N LYS A 142 -32.19 -13.26 1.55
CA LYS A 142 -33.57 -12.84 1.23
C LYS A 142 -34.59 -13.44 2.20
N SER A 143 -34.45 -14.71 2.56
CA SER A 143 -35.36 -15.38 3.50
C SER A 143 -35.38 -14.76 4.90
N ARG A 144 -34.33 -14.00 5.23
CA ARG A 144 -34.15 -13.31 6.52
C ARG A 144 -34.39 -11.81 6.45
N GLU A 145 -34.87 -11.31 5.31
CA GLU A 145 -35.05 -9.87 5.05
C GLU A 145 -33.76 -9.04 5.27
N ALA A 146 -32.59 -9.68 5.12
CA ALA A 146 -31.31 -9.02 5.31
C ALA A 146 -30.92 -8.21 4.07
N SER A 147 -30.72 -6.91 4.25
CA SER A 147 -30.23 -6.00 3.20
C SER A 147 -28.71 -6.13 3.04
N ILE A 148 -28.23 -6.73 1.95
CA ILE A 148 -26.80 -6.77 1.62
C ILE A 148 -26.44 -5.50 0.83
N LYS A 149 -25.69 -4.58 1.45
CA LYS A 149 -25.21 -3.34 0.79
C LYS A 149 -23.69 -3.29 0.67
N SER A 150 -22.97 -3.97 1.54
CA SER A 150 -21.51 -4.00 1.60
C SER A 150 -21.00 -5.42 1.80
N LEU A 151 -19.75 -5.66 1.41
CA LEU A 151 -19.01 -6.86 1.78
C LEU A 151 -18.99 -7.11 3.29
N GLN A 152 -19.05 -6.08 4.13
CA GLN A 152 -19.13 -6.28 5.60
C GLN A 152 -20.42 -7.00 6.00
N ASP A 153 -21.54 -6.71 5.34
CA ASP A 153 -22.82 -7.35 5.63
C ASP A 153 -22.74 -8.83 5.28
N VAL A 154 -22.12 -9.16 4.15
CA VAL A 154 -21.87 -10.55 3.72
C VAL A 154 -21.01 -11.29 4.73
N VAL A 155 -19.92 -10.68 5.19
CA VAL A 155 -19.03 -11.28 6.18
C VAL A 155 -19.74 -11.51 7.52
N ASN A 156 -20.57 -10.56 7.95
CA ASN A 156 -21.32 -10.67 9.20
C ASN A 156 -22.35 -11.80 9.14
N LEU A 157 -23.10 -11.91 8.03
CA LEU A 157 -24.06 -13.00 7.81
C LEU A 157 -23.38 -14.37 7.73
N MET A 158 -22.22 -14.44 7.06
CA MET A 158 -21.44 -15.68 6.96
C MET A 158 -20.90 -16.15 8.32
N LYS A 159 -20.54 -15.22 9.21
CA LYS A 159 -20.06 -15.54 10.57
C LYS A 159 -21.17 -16.06 11.49
N SER A 160 -22.40 -15.58 11.35
CA SER A 160 -23.49 -15.96 12.25
C SER A 160 -24.03 -17.38 12.05
N GLU A 161 -23.75 -18.05 10.92
CA GLU A 161 -24.57 -19.20 10.51
C GLU A 161 -23.83 -20.53 10.33
N ASN A 162 -22.53 -20.66 10.61
CA ASN A 162 -21.73 -21.84 10.21
C ASN A 162 -21.86 -22.22 8.70
N VAL A 163 -22.49 -21.36 7.90
CA VAL A 163 -22.73 -21.50 6.46
C VAL A 163 -21.42 -21.50 5.67
N CYS A 164 -20.34 -20.97 6.26
CA CYS A 164 -18.98 -21.09 5.74
C CYS A 164 -18.59 -22.53 5.35
N VAL A 165 -19.05 -23.54 6.10
CA VAL A 165 -18.68 -24.94 5.82
C VAL A 165 -19.51 -25.50 4.65
N MET A 166 -20.78 -25.12 4.55
CA MET A 166 -21.69 -25.58 3.50
C MET A 166 -21.39 -24.91 2.16
N LEU A 167 -20.95 -23.64 2.19
CA LEU A 167 -20.67 -22.82 1.02
C LEU A 167 -19.17 -22.65 0.76
N SER A 168 -18.43 -23.75 0.67
CA SER A 168 -16.97 -23.76 0.61
C SER A 168 -16.35 -22.88 -0.50
N GLU A 169 -16.85 -22.95 -1.74
CA GLU A 169 -16.35 -22.10 -2.84
C GLU A 169 -16.57 -20.60 -2.60
N PHE A 170 -17.74 -20.22 -2.10
CA PHE A 170 -18.06 -18.82 -1.81
C PHE A 170 -17.28 -18.31 -0.60
N SER A 171 -17.08 -19.15 0.42
CA SER A 171 -16.22 -18.84 1.57
C SER A 171 -14.77 -18.62 1.13
N LYS A 172 -14.24 -19.49 0.25
CA LYS A 172 -12.90 -19.30 -0.35
C LYS A 172 -12.78 -17.96 -1.07
N LEU A 173 -13.75 -17.61 -1.92
CA LEU A 173 -13.74 -16.33 -2.63
C LEU A 173 -13.74 -15.14 -1.66
N LEU A 174 -14.56 -15.21 -0.61
CA LEU A 174 -14.64 -14.16 0.42
C LEU A 174 -13.32 -14.03 1.20
N GLN A 175 -12.66 -15.15 1.52
CA GLN A 175 -11.35 -15.14 2.18
C GLN A 175 -10.29 -14.46 1.31
N ILE A 176 -10.24 -14.75 0.01
CA ILE A 176 -9.31 -14.09 -0.91
C ILE A 176 -9.57 -12.58 -0.94
N ALA A 177 -10.83 -12.16 -1.10
CA ALA A 177 -11.20 -10.75 -1.13
C ALA A 177 -10.76 -10.00 0.15
N LEU A 178 -10.99 -10.61 1.33
CA LEU A 178 -10.56 -10.06 2.61
C LEU A 178 -9.05 -10.05 2.78
N THR A 179 -8.34 -11.04 2.25
CA THR A 179 -6.87 -11.11 2.34
C THR A 179 -6.22 -10.00 1.52
N ILE A 180 -6.73 -9.71 0.33
CA ILE A 180 -6.24 -8.62 -0.52
C ILE A 180 -6.36 -7.27 0.21
N LEU A 181 -7.48 -7.03 0.89
CA LEU A 181 -7.67 -5.82 1.70
C LEU A 181 -6.62 -5.69 2.82
N ILE A 182 -6.38 -6.76 3.56
CA ILE A 182 -5.44 -6.77 4.68
C ILE A 182 -4.00 -6.58 4.18
N SER A 183 -3.66 -7.12 3.01
CA SER A 183 -2.30 -7.03 2.45
C SER A 183 -1.78 -5.59 2.35
N SER A 184 -2.67 -4.64 2.05
CA SER A 184 -2.32 -3.20 1.97
C SER A 184 -1.79 -2.63 3.29
N CYS A 185 -2.31 -3.08 4.43
CA CYS A 185 -1.88 -2.66 5.76
C CYS A 185 -0.60 -3.41 6.22
N THR A 186 -0.41 -4.66 5.80
CA THR A 186 0.76 -5.46 6.21
C THR A 186 2.07 -4.95 5.64
N ALA A 187 2.05 -4.39 4.42
CA ALA A 187 3.21 -3.72 3.84
C ALA A 187 3.64 -2.53 4.72
N GLU A 188 2.69 -1.70 5.18
CA GLU A 188 2.98 -0.54 6.04
C GLU A 188 3.57 -0.95 7.40
N LYS A 189 3.07 -2.03 8.01
CA LYS A 189 3.65 -2.61 9.24
C LYS A 189 5.11 -3.03 9.01
N SER A 190 5.40 -3.67 7.89
CA SER A 190 6.73 -4.15 7.53
C SER A 190 7.70 -2.99 7.24
N PHE A 191 7.27 -1.98 6.50
CA PHE A 191 8.09 -0.78 6.25
C PHE A 191 8.34 0.04 7.51
N SER A 192 7.35 0.16 8.39
CA SER A 192 7.51 0.81 9.70
C SER A 192 8.51 0.06 10.58
N ALA A 193 8.43 -1.27 10.63
CA ALA A 193 9.41 -2.12 11.29
C ALA A 193 10.82 -1.93 10.70
N LEU A 194 10.95 -1.98 9.37
CA LEU A 194 12.23 -1.79 8.68
C LEU A 194 12.83 -0.41 8.96
N ARG A 195 12.02 0.66 9.02
CA ARG A 195 12.49 2.00 9.36
C ARG A 195 13.07 2.08 10.78
N ARG A 196 12.55 1.30 11.72
CA ARG A 196 13.10 1.20 13.09
C ARG A 196 14.37 0.35 13.15
N LEU A 197 14.45 -0.70 12.33
CA LEU A 197 15.58 -1.63 12.31
C LEU A 197 16.79 -1.09 11.55
N LYS A 198 16.55 -0.43 10.42
CA LYS A 198 17.56 0.12 9.52
C LYS A 198 17.83 1.59 9.86
N THR A 199 18.62 1.80 10.90
CA THR A 199 19.10 3.13 11.31
C THR A 199 20.44 3.45 10.68
N PHE A 200 20.83 4.73 10.68
CA PHE A 200 22.12 5.19 10.14
C PHE A 200 23.32 4.42 10.73
N LEU A 201 23.28 4.17 12.04
CA LEU A 201 24.32 3.42 12.77
C LEU A 201 24.34 1.92 12.43
N ARG A 202 23.31 1.38 11.77
CA ARG A 202 23.17 -0.03 11.37
C ARG A 202 23.21 -0.23 9.86
N SER A 203 23.82 0.70 9.13
CA SER A 203 23.86 0.73 7.66
C SER A 203 24.71 -0.39 7.03
N THR A 204 25.61 -1.03 7.78
CA THR A 204 26.52 -2.09 7.30
C THR A 204 25.95 -3.50 7.39
N MET A 205 24.68 -3.66 7.78
CA MET A 205 24.07 -4.97 7.95
C MET A 205 23.76 -5.65 6.62
N THR A 206 24.05 -6.95 6.52
CA THR A 206 23.71 -7.75 5.33
C THR A 206 22.20 -7.92 5.20
N GLN A 207 21.72 -8.08 3.96
CA GLN A 207 20.28 -8.25 3.69
C GLN A 207 19.69 -9.47 4.39
N ASN A 208 20.43 -10.57 4.46
CA ASN A 208 20.01 -11.79 5.16
C ASN A 208 19.73 -11.51 6.64
N ARG A 209 20.70 -10.89 7.33
CA ARG A 209 20.53 -10.54 8.74
C ARG A 209 19.37 -9.56 8.95
N LEU A 210 19.16 -8.62 8.02
CA LEU A 210 18.04 -7.67 8.08
C LEU A 210 16.69 -8.37 7.99
N ASN A 211 16.55 -9.32 7.07
CA ASN A 211 15.32 -10.08 6.90
C ASN A 211 15.03 -10.91 8.17
N ASP A 212 16.04 -11.60 8.71
CA ASP A 212 15.90 -12.41 9.93
C ASP A 212 15.41 -11.55 11.12
N ILE A 213 16.03 -10.38 11.33
CA ILE A 213 15.65 -9.47 12.42
C ILE A 213 14.28 -8.83 12.17
N ALA A 214 13.93 -8.55 10.91
CA ALA A 214 12.62 -8.01 10.56
C ALA A 214 11.49 -8.96 10.92
N ILE A 215 11.66 -10.26 10.64
CA ILE A 215 10.69 -11.30 11.01
C ILE A 215 10.53 -11.33 12.54
N LEU A 216 11.63 -11.39 13.30
CA LEU A 216 11.60 -11.38 14.76
C LEU A 216 10.94 -10.12 15.33
N HIS A 217 11.13 -8.96 14.69
CA HIS A 217 10.52 -7.71 15.14
C HIS A 217 9.01 -7.66 14.89
N VAL A 218 8.55 -8.15 13.72
CA VAL A 218 7.12 -8.17 13.35
C VAL A 218 6.33 -9.17 14.18
N HIS A 219 6.96 -10.31 14.52
CA HIS A 219 6.40 -11.43 15.27
C HIS A 219 6.88 -11.48 16.73
N ARG A 220 7.24 -10.34 17.32
CA ARG A 220 7.80 -10.26 18.68
C ARG A 220 6.92 -10.88 19.78
N ASN A 221 5.60 -10.95 19.54
CA ASN A 221 4.63 -11.45 20.51
C ASN A 221 4.33 -12.95 20.36
N GLU A 222 5.00 -13.64 19.42
CA GLU A 222 4.88 -15.09 19.28
C GLU A 222 5.85 -15.78 20.25
N ASP A 223 5.37 -16.79 20.96
CA ASP A 223 6.20 -17.57 21.87
C ASP A 223 7.20 -18.40 21.06
N VAL A 224 8.48 -18.19 21.35
CA VAL A 224 9.58 -18.97 20.76
C VAL A 224 10.14 -19.89 21.83
N ASP A 225 10.16 -21.19 21.55
CA ASP A 225 10.81 -22.18 22.39
C ASP A 225 12.34 -21.95 22.39
N ILE A 226 12.82 -21.31 23.45
CA ILE A 226 14.22 -20.94 23.63
C ILE A 226 15.11 -22.18 23.69
N GLU A 227 14.63 -23.28 24.29
CA GLU A 227 15.41 -24.52 24.40
C GLU A 227 15.63 -25.14 23.02
N LYS A 228 14.58 -25.18 22.19
CA LYS A 228 14.70 -25.65 20.81
C LYS A 228 15.64 -24.78 19.97
N VAL A 229 15.59 -23.46 20.15
CA VAL A 229 16.52 -22.53 19.47
C VAL A 229 17.96 -22.71 19.96
N ALA A 230 18.17 -22.90 21.26
CA ALA A 230 19.49 -23.17 21.83
C ALA A 230 20.07 -24.48 21.29
N ASN A 231 19.28 -25.56 21.33
CA ASN A 231 19.69 -26.88 20.84
C ASN A 231 20.03 -26.84 19.33
N THR A 232 19.22 -26.16 18.51
CA THR A 232 19.53 -26.00 17.07
C THR A 232 20.77 -25.14 16.82
N PHE A 233 21.05 -24.14 17.67
CA PHE A 233 22.28 -23.33 17.58
C PHE A 233 23.53 -24.11 17.98
N ILE A 234 23.44 -24.95 19.01
CA ILE A 234 24.49 -25.84 19.49
C ILE A 234 24.81 -26.88 18.42
N ASN A 235 23.79 -27.57 17.91
CA ASN A 235 23.94 -28.63 16.89
C ASN A 235 24.44 -28.13 15.52
N LYS A 236 24.43 -26.82 15.28
CA LYS A 236 24.89 -26.23 14.01
C LYS A 236 26.41 -26.30 13.81
N ALA A 237 27.19 -26.47 14.88
CA ALA A 237 28.63 -26.54 14.81
C ALA A 237 29.19 -27.55 15.83
N LYS A 238 30.04 -28.46 15.35
CA LYS A 238 30.64 -29.53 16.17
C LYS A 238 31.43 -29.00 17.37
N VAL A 239 32.05 -27.83 17.23
CA VAL A 239 32.74 -27.13 18.33
C VAL A 239 31.78 -26.73 19.44
N ARG A 240 30.56 -26.28 19.09
CA ARG A 240 29.55 -25.85 20.07
C ARG A 240 28.91 -27.04 20.76
N GLN A 241 28.62 -28.12 20.04
CA GLN A 241 28.18 -29.38 20.65
C GLN A 241 29.12 -29.80 21.77
N ASN A 242 30.42 -29.90 21.48
CA ASN A 242 31.40 -30.30 22.48
C ASN A 242 31.52 -29.35 23.69
N THR A 243 31.09 -28.09 23.57
CA THR A 243 31.15 -27.10 24.66
C THR A 243 29.87 -27.07 25.50
N PHE A 244 28.71 -27.35 24.90
CA PHE A 244 27.40 -27.19 25.54
C PHE A 244 26.66 -28.53 25.76
N GLU A 245 27.13 -29.65 25.20
CA GLU A 245 26.70 -30.99 25.58
C GLU A 245 27.45 -31.41 26.86
N LEU A 246 26.86 -31.09 28.03
CA LEU A 246 27.16 -31.70 29.32
C LEU A 246 25.87 -32.31 29.89
#